data_AF-A0AAV6BPE0-F1
#
_entry.id   AF-A0AAV6BPE0-F1
#
_cell.length_a   1.000
_cell.length_b   1.000
_cell.length_c   1.000
_cell.angle_alpha   90.00
_cell.angle_beta   90.00
_cell.angle_gamma   90.00
#
_symmetry.space_group_name_H-M   'P 1'
#
loop_
_entity.id
_entity.type
_entity.pdbx_description
1 polymer ?
#
loop_
_entity_poly.entity_id
_entity_poly.type
_entity_poly.pdbx_seq_one_letter_code
_entity_poly.pdbx_strand_id
1 'polypeptide(L)' 'MNRDEFKGKAEKVKGYAKEEAGEILNDRDLEAEGTAERAGGKLREGFGKAKEKVSDAADRILDDEDDDA' A
#
# COMPACT_ATOMS: atom_id res chain seq x y z
N MET A 1 13.22 2.63 10.28
CA MET A 1 12.62 2.72 8.93
C MET A 1 12.63 1.33 8.32
N ASN A 2 11.45 0.71 8.15
CA ASN A 2 11.32 -0.65 7.65
C ASN A 2 11.46 -0.71 6.12
N ARG A 3 12.00 -1.82 5.60
CA ARG A 3 12.30 -2.02 4.17
C ARG A 3 11.06 -1.95 3.29
N ASP A 4 9.92 -2.38 3.81
CA ASP A 4 8.62 -2.36 3.13
C ASP A 4 8.07 -0.95 2.91
N GLU A 5 8.28 -0.04 3.87
CA GLU A 5 7.83 1.34 3.77
C GLU A 5 8.62 2.11 2.69
N PHE A 6 9.90 1.78 2.54
CA PHE A 6 10.75 2.30 1.47
C PHE A 6 10.33 1.77 0.10
N LYS A 7 9.96 0.48 0.02
CA LYS A 7 9.48 -0.17 -1.21
C LYS A 7 8.17 0.44 -1.70
N GLY A 8 7.22 0.66 -0.79
CA GLY A 8 5.95 1.33 -1.12
C GLY A 8 6.12 2.77 -1.58
N LYS A 9 7.07 3.52 -0.99
CA LYS A 9 7.43 4.86 -1.49
C LYS A 9 8.08 4.81 -2.87
N ALA A 10 9.00 3.87 -3.10
CA ALA A 10 9.66 3.71 -4.40
C ALA A 10 8.66 3.35 -5.52
N GLU A 11 7.71 2.45 -5.26
CA GLU A 11 6.64 2.11 -6.21
C GLU A 11 5.73 3.31 -6.51
N LYS A 12 5.38 4.14 -5.51
CA LYS A 12 4.61 5.37 -5.75
C LYS A 12 5.35 6.35 -6.65
N VAL A 13 6.65 6.56 -6.41
CA VAL A 13 7.48 7.46 -7.22
C VAL A 13 7.62 6.93 -8.64
N LYS A 14 7.85 5.63 -8.81
CA LYS A 14 7.96 4.97 -10.11
C LYS A 14 6.66 5.05 -10.91
N GLY A 15 5.52 4.80 -10.28
CA GLY A 15 4.21 4.92 -10.93
C GLY A 15 3.91 6.35 -11.37
N TYR A 16 4.22 7.34 -10.53
CA TYR A 16 4.09 8.76 -10.88
C TYR A 16 4.98 9.13 -12.08
N ALA A 17 6.25 8.70 -12.08
CA ALA A 17 7.16 8.94 -13.19
C ALA A 17 6.71 8.29 -14.51
N LYS A 18 6.15 7.07 -14.47
CA LYS A 18 5.60 6.40 -15.66
C LYS A 18 4.37 7.13 -16.22
N GLU A 19 3.51 7.64 -15.35
CA GLU A 19 2.30 8.37 -15.78
C GLU A 19 2.66 9.70 -16.44
N GLU A 20 3.56 10.47 -15.81
CA GLU A 20 4.03 11.75 -16.36
C GLU A 20 4.82 11.56 -17.65
N ALA A 21 5.68 10.52 -17.71
CA ALA A 21 6.39 10.19 -18.94
C ALA A 21 5.44 9.70 -20.05
N GLY A 22 4.38 8.95 -19.72
CA GLY A 22 3.37 8.51 -20.67
C GLY A 22 2.60 9.67 -21.28
N GLU A 23 2.21 10.65 -20.46
CA GLU A 23 1.55 11.88 -20.93
C GLU A 23 2.45 12.68 -21.90
N ILE A 24 3.72 12.86 -21.52
CA ILE A 24 4.71 13.60 -22.33
C ILE A 24 5.03 12.89 -23.65
N LEU A 25 5.18 11.56 -23.61
CA LEU A 25 5.53 10.74 -24.77
C LEU A 25 4.30 10.33 -25.61
N ASN A 26 3.08 10.68 -25.16
CA ASN A 26 1.81 10.22 -25.72
C ASN A 26 1.69 8.68 -25.78
N ASP A 27 2.29 8.01 -24.80
CA ASP A 27 2.34 6.55 -24.69
C ASP A 27 1.26 6.07 -23.71
N ARG A 28 0.18 5.51 -24.28
CA ARG A 28 -0.98 5.02 -23.51
C ARG A 28 -0.65 3.80 -22.66
N ASP A 29 0.31 2.97 -23.06
CA ASP A 29 0.71 1.80 -22.30
C ASP A 29 1.46 2.24 -21.03
N LEU A 30 2.35 3.24 -21.15
CA LEU A 30 3.08 3.80 -20.02
C LEU A 30 2.15 4.48 -18.99
N GLU A 31 1.17 5.25 -19.46
CA GLU A 31 0.14 5.90 -18.62
C GLU A 31 -0.71 4.85 -17.87
N ALA A 32 -1.14 3.80 -18.58
CA ALA A 32 -1.93 2.71 -18.01
C ALA A 32 -1.14 1.92 -16.96
N GLU A 33 0.14 1.62 -17.22
CA GLU A 33 1.03 0.98 -16.25
C GLU A 33 1.23 1.83 -14.99
N GLY A 34 1.46 3.13 -15.15
CA GLY A 34 1.61 4.06 -14.02
C GLY A 34 0.36 4.13 -13.14
N THR A 35 -0.81 4.20 -13.77
CA THR A 35 -2.11 4.20 -13.09
C THR A 35 -2.36 2.88 -12.35
N ALA A 36 -2.05 1.75 -12.98
CA ALA A 36 -2.22 0.42 -12.39
C ALA A 36 -1.27 0.20 -11.19
N GLU A 37 0.01 0.58 -11.31
CA GLU A 37 0.97 0.53 -10.18
C GLU A 37 0.50 1.41 -9.01
N ARG A 38 0.01 2.64 -9.28
CA ARG A 38 -0.55 3.54 -8.23
C ARG A 38 -1.76 2.94 -7.54
N ALA A 39 -2.70 2.38 -8.31
CA ALA A 39 -3.92 1.78 -7.77
C ALA A 39 -3.61 0.53 -6.93
N GLY A 40 -2.75 -0.35 -7.44
CA GLY A 40 -2.30 -1.56 -6.74
C GLY A 40 -1.55 -1.24 -5.44
N GLY A 41 -0.71 -0.20 -5.44
CA GLY A 41 -0.01 0.29 -4.25
C GLY A 41 -0.97 0.83 -3.18
N LYS A 42 -1.95 1.65 -3.57
CA LYS A 42 -2.99 2.16 -2.65
C LYS A 42 -3.84 1.04 -2.06
N LEU A 43 -4.21 0.05 -2.86
CA LEU A 43 -4.98 -1.11 -2.40
C LEU A 43 -4.20 -1.94 -1.38
N ARG A 44 -2.91 -2.23 -1.64
CA ARG A 44 -2.04 -2.93 -0.68
C ARG A 44 -1.88 -2.17 0.63
N GLU A 45 -1.69 -0.85 0.55
CA GLU A 45 -1.54 -0.01 1.74
C GLU A 45 -2.85 0.06 2.55
N GLY A 46 -4.00 0.17 1.89
CA GLY A 46 -5.33 0.17 2.52
C GLY A 46 -5.66 -1.17 3.17
N PHE A 47 -5.38 -2.29 2.47
CA PHE A 47 -5.62 -3.63 2.99
C PHE A 47 -4.70 -3.96 4.16
N GLY A 48 -3.42 -3.56 4.09
CA GLY A 48 -2.48 -3.70 5.20
C GLY A 48 -2.96 -2.97 6.45
N LYS A 49 -3.35 -1.69 6.34
CA LYS A 49 -3.88 -0.90 7.46
C LYS A 49 -5.19 -1.45 8.02
N ALA A 50 -6.07 -1.96 7.16
CA ALA A 50 -7.32 -2.58 7.61
C ALA A 50 -7.07 -3.87 8.39
N LYS A 51 -6.19 -4.74 7.88
CA LYS A 51 -5.79 -5.97 8.56
C LYS A 51 -5.13 -5.68 9.91
N GLU A 52 -4.22 -4.70 9.95
CA GLU A 52 -3.54 -4.28 11.19
C GLU A 52 -4.56 -3.80 12.24
N LYS A 53 -5.52 -2.95 11.87
CA LYS A 53 -6.59 -2.51 12.78
C LYS A 53 -7.45 -3.65 13.32
N VAL A 54 -7.79 -4.62 12.48
CA VAL A 54 -8.58 -5.79 12.89
C VAL A 54 -7.76 -6.68 13.82
N SER A 55 -6.48 -6.89 13.51
CA SER A 55 -5.57 -7.66 14.36
C SER A 55 -5.41 -7.00 15.74
N ASP A 56 -5.19 -5.69 15.78
CA ASP A 56 -5.01 -4.92 17.02
C ASP A 56 -6.29 -4.91 17.89
N ALA A 57 -7.47 -4.91 17.26
CA ALA A 57 -8.74 -5.02 17.97
C ALA A 57 -8.99 -6.45 18.50
N ALA A 58 -8.58 -7.48 17.76
CA ALA A 58 -8.70 -8.87 18.20
C ALA A 58 -7.71 -9.18 19.34
N ASP A 59 -6.47 -8.69 19.24
CA ASP A 59 -5.43 -8.83 20.27
C ASP A 59 -5.91 -8.23 21.61
N ARG A 60 -6.48 -7.02 21.56
CA ARG A 60 -7.07 -6.36 22.74
C ARG A 60 -8.28 -7.07 23.36
N ILE A 61 -8.99 -7.91 22.60
CA ILE A 61 -10.11 -8.71 23.14
C ILE A 61 -9.57 -9.99 23.77
N LEU A 62 -8.53 -10.60 23.18
CA LEU A 62 -7.93 -11.83 23.68
C LEU A 62 -7.11 -11.60 24.96
N ASP A 63 -6.45 -10.45 25.10
CA ASP A 63 -5.60 -10.13 26.26
C ASP A 63 -6.41 -9.87 27.56
N ASP A 64 -7.71 -9.57 27.46
CA ASP A 64 -8.60 -9.36 28.62
C ASP A 64 -9.05 -10.69 29.28
N GLU A 65 -8.78 -11.85 28.65
CA GLU A 65 -9.20 -13.19 29.14
C GLU A 65 -8.12 -13.95 29.93
N ASP A 66 -6.88 -13.44 30.06
CA ASP A 66 -5.76 -14.15 30.72
C ASP A 66 -5.39 -13.64 32.14
N ASP A 67 -6.12 -12.67 32.74
CA ASP A 67 -5.87 -12.22 34.13
C ASP A 67 -6.72 -12.99 35.19
N ASP A 68 -7.53 -13.98 34.78
CA ASP A 68 -8.44 -14.76 35.66
C ASP A 68 -8.21 -16.30 35.62
N ALA A 69 -6.97 -16.76 35.38
CA ALA A 69 -6.58 -18.18 35.48
C ALA A 69 -5.58 -18.49 36.60
#